data_AF-A0A5C1NCN2-F1
#
_entry.id   AF-A0A5C1NCN2-F1
#
_cell.length_a   1.000
_cell.length_b   1.000
_cell.length_c   1.000
_cell.angle_alpha   90.00
_cell.angle_beta   90.00
_cell.angle_gamma   90.00
#
_symmetry.space_group_name_H-M   'P 1'
#
loop_
_entity.id
_entity.type
_entity.pdbx_description
1 polymer ?
#
loop_
_entity_poly.entity_id
_entity_poly.type
_entity_poly.pdbx_seq_one_letter_code
_entity_poly.pdbx_strand_id
1 'polypeptide(L)'
;MHNKLLHKTARVLKAIDEHQALGLEELYLLLGLPKPTLKRLLDDLEEMGWLYRRLGDKRYVSLSNIHGPGDSRYHLAKEAHPFLDQLFESTGLASDLVIATASGPSILESNFSRLGIRTGRDRLIGARPCPLHAASGRALCAHQLLNGSSSWLAPGFRDNQLRDNQPQDNPLRDSQLRQLADEYRDGYFRRLSGNWEYGFRFPFKIDAIAIALSIKQRTMASLNLYWDKQRFTYKTVEKRYLSRLEAIGQQLMPVLERHVATLETLSQRDLLPGPGMPASAAFQPAFSQSTGDVAASTARPVRRHAQSSEP
;
A
#
# COMPACT_ATOMS: atom_id res chain seq x y z
N MET A 1 11.43 34.50 -26.24
CA MET A 1 10.38 33.74 -25.50
C MET A 1 10.80 32.32 -25.08
N HIS A 2 11.93 31.77 -25.54
CA HIS A 2 12.32 30.36 -25.32
C HIS A 2 12.77 29.97 -23.89
N ASN A 3 13.02 30.92 -22.98
CA ASN A 3 13.60 30.63 -21.66
C ASN A 3 12.53 30.44 -20.54
N LYS A 4 11.31 30.97 -20.70
CA LYS A 4 10.28 30.91 -19.64
C LYS A 4 9.69 29.51 -19.44
N LEU A 5 9.59 28.70 -20.49
CA LEU A 5 9.05 27.34 -20.38
C LEU A 5 10.08 26.40 -19.72
N LEU A 6 11.31 26.40 -20.22
CA LEU A 6 12.44 25.67 -19.64
C LEU A 6 12.63 25.98 -18.15
N HIS A 7 12.58 27.27 -17.77
CA HIS A 7 12.66 27.66 -16.37
C HIS A 7 11.51 27.11 -15.51
N LYS A 8 10.28 27.07 -16.04
CA LYS A 8 9.14 26.46 -15.33
C LYS A 8 9.31 24.95 -15.18
N THR A 9 9.72 24.26 -16.24
CA THR A 9 9.98 22.81 -16.22
C THR A 9 11.06 22.46 -15.20
N ALA A 10 12.19 23.19 -15.21
CA ALA A 10 13.27 22.99 -14.24
C ALA A 10 12.81 23.21 -12.79
N ARG A 11 11.98 24.23 -12.54
CA ARG A 11 11.38 24.46 -11.21
C ARG A 11 10.47 23.32 -10.76
N VAL A 12 9.67 22.75 -11.67
CA VAL A 12 8.81 21.59 -11.36
C VAL A 12 9.65 20.37 -11.03
N LEU A 13 10.64 20.03 -11.85
CA LEU A 13 11.52 18.89 -11.61
C LEU A 13 12.30 19.03 -10.30
N LYS A 14 12.86 20.22 -10.04
CA LYS A 14 13.57 20.51 -8.79
C LYS A 14 12.67 20.33 -7.57
N ALA A 15 11.44 20.83 -7.61
CA ALA A 15 10.50 20.66 -6.50
C ALA A 15 10.15 19.18 -6.26
N ILE A 16 9.92 18.41 -7.31
CA ILE A 16 9.64 16.96 -7.17
C ILE A 16 10.85 16.22 -6.60
N ASP A 17 12.07 16.56 -7.03
CA ASP A 17 13.31 15.97 -6.52
C ASP A 17 13.53 16.31 -5.03
N GLU A 18 13.37 17.58 -4.64
CA GLU A 18 13.53 18.05 -3.25
C GLU A 18 12.52 17.40 -2.29
N HIS A 19 11.27 17.24 -2.73
CA HIS A 19 10.19 16.69 -1.91
C HIS A 19 9.93 15.19 -2.13
N GLN A 20 10.68 14.55 -3.04
CA GLN A 20 10.59 13.15 -3.48
C GLN A 20 9.27 12.74 -4.16
N ALA A 21 8.13 13.28 -3.74
CA ALA A 21 6.83 13.02 -4.34
C ALA A 21 5.81 14.15 -4.09
N LEU A 22 5.27 14.73 -5.16
CA LEU A 22 4.30 15.84 -5.07
C LEU A 22 3.06 15.60 -5.93
N GLY A 23 1.90 15.95 -5.40
CA GLY A 23 0.65 16.05 -6.14
C GLY A 23 0.50 17.40 -6.87
N LEU A 24 -0.48 17.47 -7.77
CA LEU A 24 -0.78 18.68 -8.54
C LEU A 24 -1.09 19.90 -7.64
N GLU A 25 -1.81 19.68 -6.55
CA GLU A 25 -2.17 20.76 -5.61
C GLU A 25 -0.97 21.26 -4.81
N GLU A 26 -0.09 20.35 -4.38
CA GLU A 26 1.13 20.73 -3.67
C GLU A 26 2.06 21.52 -4.59
N LEU A 27 2.21 21.09 -5.85
CA LEU A 27 2.96 21.85 -6.86
C LEU A 27 2.36 23.24 -7.13
N TYR A 28 1.04 23.36 -7.15
CA TYR A 28 0.36 24.65 -7.30
C TYR A 28 0.70 25.58 -6.13
N LEU A 29 0.59 25.09 -4.89
CA LEU A 29 0.88 25.86 -3.69
C LEU A 29 2.37 26.22 -3.57
N LEU A 30 3.28 25.30 -3.89
CA LEU A 30 4.73 25.51 -3.79
C LEU A 30 5.27 26.45 -4.87
N LEU A 31 4.76 26.35 -6.10
CA LEU A 31 5.37 27.03 -7.25
C LEU A 31 4.61 28.27 -7.72
N GLY A 32 3.34 28.44 -7.32
CA GLY A 32 2.46 29.53 -7.76
C GLY A 32 2.15 29.52 -9.26
N LEU A 33 2.38 28.38 -9.93
CA LEU A 33 2.10 28.24 -11.37
C LEU A 33 0.63 27.87 -11.59
N PRO A 34 -0.07 28.43 -12.61
CA PRO A 34 -1.46 28.08 -12.87
C PRO A 34 -1.64 26.56 -13.08
N LYS A 35 -2.68 25.97 -12.50
CA LYS A 35 -2.94 24.52 -12.59
C LYS A 35 -2.96 23.96 -14.02
N PRO A 36 -3.54 24.64 -15.03
CA PRO A 36 -3.47 24.16 -16.42
C PRO A 36 -2.04 24.11 -16.97
N THR A 37 -1.19 25.07 -16.56
CA THR A 37 0.23 25.07 -16.93
C THR A 37 0.97 23.92 -16.28
N LEU A 38 0.77 23.69 -14.98
CA LEU A 38 1.36 22.55 -14.28
C LEU A 38 0.91 21.22 -14.89
N LYS A 39 -0.38 21.06 -15.15
CA LYS A 39 -0.93 19.84 -15.75
C LYS A 39 -0.25 19.51 -17.07
N ARG A 40 -0.18 20.48 -18.00
CA ARG A 40 0.49 20.27 -19.29
C ARG A 40 1.96 19.91 -19.13
N LEU A 41 2.70 20.63 -18.26
CA LEU A 41 4.11 20.32 -18.00
C LEU A 41 4.32 18.91 -17.43
N LEU A 42 3.45 18.49 -16.52
CA LEU A 42 3.52 17.17 -15.89
C LEU A 42 3.17 16.07 -16.89
N ASP A 43 2.15 16.27 -17.72
CA ASP A 43 1.77 15.36 -18.80
C ASP A 43 2.93 15.21 -19.79
N ASP A 44 3.52 16.32 -20.26
CA ASP A 44 4.68 16.33 -21.16
C ASP A 44 5.88 15.57 -20.55
N LEU A 45 6.17 15.78 -19.26
CA LEU A 45 7.28 15.12 -18.56
C LEU A 45 7.04 13.63 -18.27
N GLU A 46 5.80 13.23 -18.03
CA GLU A 46 5.41 11.83 -17.87
C GLU A 46 5.53 11.08 -19.20
N GLU A 47 5.08 11.69 -20.31
CA GLU A 47 5.20 11.16 -21.66
C GLU A 47 6.67 10.97 -22.07
N MET A 48 7.52 11.96 -21.77
CA MET A 48 8.97 11.87 -22.01
C MET A 48 9.69 10.90 -21.06
N GLY A 49 9.00 10.29 -20.10
CA GLY A 49 9.58 9.32 -19.17
C GLY A 49 10.45 9.92 -18.07
N TRP A 50 10.38 11.23 -17.83
CA TRP A 50 11.08 11.90 -16.72
C TRP A 50 10.37 11.70 -15.39
N LEU A 51 9.03 11.69 -15.45
CA LEU A 51 8.18 11.50 -14.29
C LEU A 51 7.38 10.21 -14.40
N TYR A 52 6.97 9.73 -13.24
CA TYR A 52 5.93 8.73 -13.09
C TYR A 52 4.85 9.25 -12.16
N ARG A 53 3.60 9.20 -12.58
CA ARG A 53 2.47 9.48 -11.70
C ARG A 53 2.00 8.18 -11.05
N ARG A 54 2.33 8.02 -9.77
CA ARG A 54 1.98 6.81 -9.01
C ARG A 54 0.49 6.50 -9.07
N LEU A 55 0.17 5.21 -9.15
CA LEU A 55 -1.21 4.78 -9.27
C LEU A 55 -1.98 5.02 -7.97
N GLY A 56 -1.36 4.74 -6.82
CA GLY A 56 -2.05 4.70 -5.53
C GLY A 56 -2.45 6.07 -5.01
N ASP A 57 -1.57 7.06 -5.15
CA ASP A 57 -1.77 8.39 -4.57
C ASP A 57 -1.82 9.55 -5.58
N LYS A 58 -1.58 9.26 -6.86
CA LYS A 58 -1.55 10.24 -7.95
C LYS A 58 -0.51 11.34 -7.77
N ARG A 59 0.51 11.11 -6.93
CA ARG A 59 1.68 11.97 -6.78
C ARG A 59 2.71 11.64 -7.87
N TYR A 60 3.42 12.66 -8.31
CA TYR A 60 4.49 12.55 -9.29
C TYR A 60 5.81 12.29 -8.59
N VAL A 61 6.58 11.35 -9.13
CA VAL A 61 7.95 11.04 -8.72
C VAL A 61 8.88 11.13 -9.91
N SER A 62 10.15 11.38 -9.63
CA SER A 62 11.19 11.41 -10.64
C SER A 62 11.69 10.01 -10.99
N LEU A 63 11.69 9.65 -12.27
CA LEU A 63 12.35 8.45 -12.78
C LEU A 63 13.82 8.72 -13.10
N SER A 64 14.16 9.96 -13.43
CA SER A 64 15.53 10.39 -13.72
C SER A 64 15.73 11.75 -13.09
N ASN A 65 16.69 11.87 -12.17
CA ASN A 65 16.96 13.14 -11.51
C ASN A 65 18.00 13.93 -12.31
N ILE A 66 18.10 15.23 -12.01
CA ILE A 66 19.03 16.14 -12.70
C ILE A 66 20.50 15.77 -12.40
N HIS A 67 20.74 14.99 -11.33
CA HIS A 67 22.05 14.65 -10.80
C HIS A 67 22.48 13.20 -11.11
N GLY A 68 21.72 12.43 -11.89
CA GLY A 68 21.93 11.00 -12.10
C GLY A 68 20.64 10.15 -12.20
N PRO A 69 20.77 8.81 -12.14
CA PRO A 69 19.61 7.92 -12.16
C PRO A 69 18.71 8.18 -10.94
N GLY A 70 17.39 8.22 -11.17
CA GLY A 70 16.39 8.36 -10.10
C GLY A 70 16.31 7.12 -9.20
N ASP A 71 15.42 7.15 -8.21
CA ASP A 71 15.19 5.97 -7.36
C ASP A 71 14.62 4.82 -8.21
N SER A 72 15.45 3.79 -8.41
CA SER A 72 15.14 2.62 -9.24
C SER A 72 13.81 1.93 -8.90
N ARG A 73 13.33 2.08 -7.66
CA ARG A 73 12.04 1.52 -7.25
C ARG A 73 10.86 2.14 -8.02
N TYR A 74 10.98 3.37 -8.49
CA TYR A 74 9.92 4.03 -9.25
C TYR A 74 9.82 3.48 -10.67
N HIS A 75 10.92 2.98 -11.24
CA HIS A 75 10.87 2.20 -12.48
C HIS A 75 10.12 0.89 -12.27
N LEU A 76 10.43 0.16 -11.20
CA LEU A 76 9.69 -1.05 -10.85
C LEU A 76 8.20 -0.76 -10.61
N ALA A 77 7.86 0.29 -9.86
CA ALA A 77 6.48 0.69 -9.61
C ALA A 77 5.73 1.03 -10.92
N LYS A 78 6.37 1.76 -11.84
CA LYS A 78 5.83 2.10 -13.16
C LYS A 78 5.58 0.85 -14.01
N GLU A 79 6.52 -0.09 -14.03
CA GLU A 79 6.34 -1.35 -14.77
C GLU A 79 5.32 -2.29 -14.12
N ALA A 80 5.13 -2.22 -12.81
CA ALA A 80 4.11 -2.99 -12.09
C ALA A 80 2.69 -2.43 -12.24
N HIS A 81 2.56 -1.13 -12.54
CA HIS A 81 1.28 -0.44 -12.66
C HIS A 81 0.25 -1.16 -13.53
N PRO A 82 0.57 -1.59 -14.78
CA PRO A 82 -0.44 -2.19 -15.66
C PRO A 82 -1.06 -3.47 -15.08
N PHE A 83 -0.30 -4.23 -14.29
CA PHE A 83 -0.78 -5.46 -13.65
C PHE A 83 -1.79 -5.17 -12.53
N LEU A 84 -1.56 -4.10 -11.75
CA LEU A 84 -2.49 -3.66 -10.70
C LEU A 84 -3.77 -3.08 -11.31
N ASP A 85 -3.67 -2.34 -12.41
CA ASP A 85 -4.84 -1.84 -13.14
C ASP A 85 -5.63 -3.00 -13.77
N GLN A 86 -4.96 -3.98 -14.37
CA GLN A 86 -5.60 -5.16 -14.93
C GLN A 86 -6.30 -6.02 -13.86
N LEU A 87 -5.74 -6.12 -12.65
CA LEU A 87 -6.43 -6.74 -11.50
C LEU A 87 -7.69 -5.97 -11.12
N PHE A 88 -7.61 -4.64 -11.06
CA PHE A 88 -8.78 -3.82 -10.76
C PHE A 88 -9.88 -4.01 -11.80
N GLU A 89 -9.54 -3.97 -13.09
CA GLU A 89 -10.49 -4.12 -14.19
C GLU A 89 -11.17 -5.49 -14.19
N SER A 90 -10.43 -6.55 -13.87
CA SER A 90 -10.98 -7.91 -13.88
C SER A 90 -11.70 -8.34 -12.59
N THR A 91 -11.47 -7.64 -11.47
CA THR A 91 -12.03 -8.05 -10.15
C THR A 91 -12.91 -6.99 -9.49
N GLY A 92 -12.72 -5.72 -9.83
CA GLY A 92 -13.29 -4.57 -9.12
C GLY A 92 -12.73 -4.36 -7.71
N LEU A 93 -11.69 -5.10 -7.31
CA LEU A 93 -11.08 -5.06 -5.98
C LEU A 93 -9.74 -4.30 -6.02
N ALA A 94 -9.38 -3.72 -4.89
CA ALA A 94 -8.09 -3.05 -4.77
C ALA A 94 -6.96 -4.07 -4.52
N SER A 95 -5.76 -3.71 -4.96
CA SER A 95 -4.54 -4.51 -4.86
C SER A 95 -3.33 -3.61 -4.63
N ASP A 96 -2.39 -4.14 -3.87
CA ASP A 96 -1.10 -3.56 -3.56
C ASP A 96 0.01 -4.53 -3.99
N LEU A 97 1.07 -3.98 -4.56
CA LEU A 97 2.36 -4.66 -4.66
C LEU A 97 3.20 -4.27 -3.45
N VAL A 98 3.56 -5.25 -2.63
CA VAL A 98 4.35 -5.07 -1.42
C VAL A 98 5.71 -5.69 -1.63
N ILE A 99 6.78 -5.01 -1.20
CA ILE A 99 8.15 -5.48 -1.33
C ILE A 99 8.80 -5.63 0.04
N ALA A 100 9.84 -6.48 0.10
CA ALA A 100 10.71 -6.56 1.27
C ALA A 100 11.66 -5.35 1.32
N THR A 101 11.73 -4.72 2.49
CA THR A 101 12.73 -3.70 2.82
C THR A 101 13.47 -4.08 4.11
N ALA A 102 14.59 -3.41 4.42
CA ALA A 102 15.33 -3.67 5.67
C ALA A 102 14.47 -3.46 6.94
N SER A 103 13.47 -2.58 6.88
CA SER A 103 12.51 -2.29 7.95
C SER A 103 11.30 -3.23 7.97
N GLY A 104 11.16 -4.10 6.99
CA GLY A 104 10.01 -4.98 6.83
C GLY A 104 9.22 -4.75 5.53
N PRO A 105 7.95 -5.20 5.46
CA PRO A 105 7.14 -5.07 4.26
C PRO A 105 6.83 -3.59 3.98
N SER A 106 6.82 -3.19 2.72
CA SER A 106 6.47 -1.83 2.31
C SER A 106 5.63 -1.85 1.04
N ILE A 107 4.51 -1.12 1.02
CA ILE A 107 3.70 -0.96 -0.20
C ILE A 107 4.51 -0.15 -1.22
N LEU A 108 4.88 -0.78 -2.32
CA LEU A 108 5.58 -0.14 -3.43
C LEU A 108 4.61 0.63 -4.33
N GLU A 109 3.50 0.01 -4.69
CA GLU A 109 2.47 0.59 -5.55
C GLU A 109 1.09 0.00 -5.21
N SER A 110 0.02 0.75 -5.50
CA SER A 110 -1.35 0.36 -5.23
C SER A 110 -2.33 0.91 -6.26
N ASN A 111 -3.42 0.20 -6.52
CA ASN A 111 -4.54 0.73 -7.30
C ASN A 111 -5.66 1.37 -6.44
N PHE A 112 -5.44 1.58 -5.14
CA PHE A 112 -6.47 2.08 -4.21
C PHE A 112 -7.20 3.36 -4.66
N SER A 113 -6.52 4.26 -5.38
CA SER A 113 -7.13 5.48 -5.91
C SER A 113 -8.33 5.21 -6.83
N ARG A 114 -8.40 4.02 -7.44
CA ARG A 114 -9.49 3.56 -8.31
C ARG A 114 -10.81 3.38 -7.56
N LEU A 115 -10.77 3.18 -6.24
CA LEU A 115 -11.98 3.09 -5.41
C LEU A 115 -12.71 4.44 -5.25
N GLY A 116 -12.13 5.55 -5.73
CA GLY A 116 -12.72 6.89 -5.56
C GLY A 116 -12.66 7.43 -4.13
N ILE A 117 -12.10 6.67 -3.19
CA ILE A 117 -11.92 7.06 -1.79
C ILE A 117 -10.75 8.05 -1.68
N ARG A 118 -10.98 9.17 -0.97
CA ARG A 118 -9.98 10.24 -0.77
C ARG A 118 -9.17 10.09 0.51
N THR A 119 -9.73 9.47 1.54
CA THR A 119 -9.09 9.33 2.86
C THR A 119 -7.94 8.33 2.84
N GLY A 120 -6.80 8.70 3.43
CA GLY A 120 -5.64 7.81 3.63
C GLY A 120 -4.81 7.53 2.38
N ARG A 121 -5.20 8.08 1.23
CA ARG A 121 -4.56 7.85 -0.07
C ARG A 121 -3.10 8.29 -0.08
N ASP A 122 -2.80 9.44 0.52
CA ASP A 122 -1.47 10.05 0.60
C ASP A 122 -0.50 9.32 1.52
N ARG A 123 -1.00 8.39 2.35
CA ARG A 123 -0.21 7.62 3.32
C ARG A 123 -0.02 6.16 2.91
N LEU A 124 -0.56 5.75 1.76
CA LEU A 124 -0.60 4.34 1.35
C LEU A 124 0.73 3.85 0.79
N ILE A 125 1.33 4.62 -0.11
CA ILE A 125 2.64 4.26 -0.70
C ILE A 125 3.72 4.41 0.38
N GLY A 126 4.50 3.35 0.58
CA GLY A 126 5.49 3.26 1.67
C GLY A 126 4.90 2.85 3.02
N ALA A 127 3.58 2.64 3.12
CA ALA A 127 2.98 2.08 4.32
C ALA A 127 3.48 0.64 4.53
N ARG A 128 3.53 0.21 5.80
CA ARG A 128 4.17 -1.05 6.18
C ARG A 128 3.15 -2.08 6.68
N PRO A 129 2.67 -2.99 5.81
CA PRO A 129 1.81 -4.09 6.23
C PRO A 129 2.47 -4.92 7.33
N CYS A 130 1.71 -5.31 8.35
CA CYS A 130 2.17 -6.18 9.42
C CYS A 130 2.46 -7.58 8.88
N PRO A 131 3.68 -8.10 9.12
CA PRO A 131 4.08 -9.45 8.74
C PRO A 131 3.20 -10.59 9.26
N LEU A 132 2.47 -10.37 10.36
CA LEU A 132 1.67 -11.42 11.01
C LEU A 132 0.17 -11.33 10.69
N HIS A 133 -0.31 -10.14 10.36
CA HIS A 133 -1.75 -9.85 10.30
C HIS A 133 -2.24 -9.50 8.90
N ALA A 134 -1.47 -8.74 8.12
CA ALA A 134 -1.83 -8.46 6.74
C ALA A 134 -1.59 -9.68 5.87
N ALA A 135 -2.51 -9.95 4.93
CA ALA A 135 -2.32 -10.99 3.93
C ALA A 135 -0.98 -10.81 3.18
N SER A 136 -0.69 -9.59 2.71
CA SER A 136 0.55 -9.28 1.99
C SER A 136 1.80 -9.38 2.87
N GLY A 137 1.71 -8.95 4.13
CA GLY A 137 2.80 -9.12 5.10
C GLY A 137 3.07 -10.60 5.37
N ARG A 138 2.03 -11.39 5.68
CA ARG A 138 2.13 -12.84 5.88
C ARG A 138 2.76 -13.52 4.66
N ALA A 139 2.27 -13.23 3.46
CA ALA A 139 2.78 -13.79 2.22
C ALA A 139 4.27 -13.52 2.00
N LEU A 140 4.70 -12.28 2.24
CA LEU A 140 6.09 -11.87 2.06
C LEU A 140 7.02 -12.55 3.08
N CYS A 141 6.50 -12.85 4.27
CA CYS A 141 7.30 -13.14 5.46
C CYS A 141 7.18 -14.59 5.95
N ALA A 142 6.24 -15.36 5.38
CA ALA A 142 5.89 -16.69 5.84
C ALA A 142 7.08 -17.63 5.97
N HIS A 143 7.90 -17.72 4.93
CA HIS A 143 9.09 -18.59 4.92
C HIS A 143 10.04 -18.27 6.09
N GLN A 144 10.30 -16.99 6.35
CA GLN A 144 11.20 -16.56 7.42
C GLN A 144 10.59 -16.80 8.80
N LEU A 145 9.30 -16.49 8.96
CA LEU A 145 8.57 -16.69 10.21
C LEU A 145 8.50 -18.17 10.60
N LEU A 146 8.26 -19.06 9.64
CA LEU A 146 8.19 -20.52 9.86
C LEU A 146 9.57 -21.12 10.18
N ASN A 147 10.65 -20.55 9.63
CA ASN A 147 12.03 -20.99 9.88
C ASN A 147 12.69 -20.32 11.10
N GLY A 148 11.91 -19.57 11.91
CA GLY A 148 12.42 -18.90 13.12
C GLY A 148 13.36 -17.72 12.85
N SER A 149 13.50 -17.29 11.59
CA SER A 149 14.35 -16.16 11.22
C SER A 149 13.57 -14.84 11.33
N SER A 150 13.89 -14.06 12.37
CA SER A 150 13.27 -12.76 12.65
C SER A 150 14.21 -11.58 12.36
N SER A 151 15.33 -11.81 11.66
CA SER A 151 16.45 -10.85 11.53
C SER A 151 16.12 -9.57 10.76
N TRP A 152 15.05 -9.56 9.94
CA TRP A 152 14.64 -8.44 9.09
C TRP A 152 13.39 -7.70 9.63
N LEU A 153 12.80 -8.17 10.74
CA LEU A 153 11.74 -7.44 11.42
C LEU A 153 12.39 -6.29 12.19
N ALA A 154 12.10 -5.05 11.80
CA ALA A 154 12.62 -3.88 12.52
C ALA A 154 12.33 -4.01 14.03
N PRO A 155 13.23 -3.54 14.92
CA PRO A 155 13.06 -3.64 16.37
C PRO A 155 11.67 -3.19 16.86
N GLY A 156 11.07 -2.16 16.23
CA GLY A 156 9.71 -1.70 16.55
C GLY A 156 8.57 -2.67 16.21
N PHE A 157 8.76 -3.58 15.25
CA PHE A 157 7.81 -4.69 14.98
C PHE A 157 7.98 -5.84 15.97
N ARG A 158 9.22 -6.09 16.43
CA ARG A 158 9.49 -7.02 17.52
C ARG A 158 8.87 -6.55 18.84
N ASP A 159 8.96 -5.26 19.13
CA ASP A 159 8.61 -4.70 20.44
C ASP A 159 7.14 -4.37 20.69
N ASN A 160 6.28 -4.33 19.66
CA ASN A 160 4.87 -3.90 19.84
C ASN A 160 3.80 -4.88 19.33
N GLN A 161 4.15 -5.90 18.52
CA GLN A 161 3.19 -6.94 18.10
C GLN A 161 3.69 -8.38 18.29
N LEU A 162 5.01 -8.60 18.36
CA LEU A 162 5.58 -9.85 18.86
C LEU A 162 5.79 -9.84 20.38
N ARG A 163 5.72 -8.66 20.99
CA ARG A 163 5.85 -8.41 22.43
C ARG A 163 4.52 -7.97 23.03
N ASP A 164 3.45 -8.70 22.67
CA ASP A 164 2.53 -9.01 23.75
C ASP A 164 3.41 -9.74 24.77
N ASN A 165 3.52 -9.23 26.01
CA ASN A 165 4.26 -9.83 27.13
C ASN A 165 3.62 -11.19 27.52
N GLN A 166 3.39 -12.07 26.54
CA GLN A 166 2.81 -13.36 26.70
C GLN A 166 3.92 -14.39 26.57
N PRO A 167 3.94 -15.38 27.47
CA PRO A 167 4.99 -16.40 27.53
C PRO A 167 5.21 -17.06 26.16
N GLN A 168 6.40 -17.63 25.97
CA GLN A 168 6.75 -18.40 24.76
C GLN A 168 5.70 -19.49 24.42
N ASP A 169 4.89 -19.87 25.41
CA ASP A 169 3.71 -20.73 25.32
C ASP A 169 2.40 -19.95 25.10
N ASN A 170 2.33 -19.07 24.10
CA ASN A 170 1.08 -18.42 23.73
C ASN A 170 0.30 -19.29 22.71
N PRO A 171 -0.79 -19.96 23.10
CA PRO A 171 -1.54 -20.83 22.20
C PRO A 171 -2.14 -20.08 21.00
N LEU A 172 -2.38 -18.76 21.12
CA LEU A 172 -2.82 -17.92 20.01
C LEU A 172 -1.72 -17.77 18.96
N ARG A 173 -0.48 -17.52 19.39
CA ARG A 173 0.68 -17.42 18.49
C ARG A 173 0.93 -18.75 17.78
N ASP A 174 0.86 -19.86 18.51
CA ASP A 174 1.01 -21.19 17.92
C ASP A 174 -0.10 -21.52 16.91
N SER A 175 -1.34 -21.12 17.21
CA SER A 175 -2.46 -21.28 16.26
C SER A 175 -2.25 -20.45 14.99
N GLN A 176 -1.73 -19.22 15.12
CA GLN A 176 -1.44 -18.34 13.99
C GLN A 176 -0.28 -18.86 13.14
N LEU A 177 0.74 -19.46 13.76
CA LEU A 177 1.87 -20.09 13.07
C LEU A 177 1.45 -21.38 12.38
N ARG A 178 0.59 -22.20 12.99
CA ARG A 178 -0.01 -23.38 12.33
C ARG A 178 -0.84 -22.95 11.11
N GLN A 179 -1.71 -21.96 11.27
CA GLN A 179 -2.47 -21.40 10.15
C GLN A 179 -1.53 -20.84 9.06
N LEU A 180 -0.44 -20.17 9.42
CA LEU A 180 0.55 -19.68 8.47
C LEU A 180 1.25 -20.81 7.72
N ALA A 181 1.54 -21.93 8.39
CA ALA A 181 2.12 -23.12 7.76
C ALA A 181 1.15 -23.78 6.78
N ASP A 182 -0.15 -23.80 7.10
CA ASP A 182 -1.20 -24.26 6.18
C ASP A 182 -1.29 -23.35 4.95
N GLU A 183 -1.39 -22.03 5.16
CA GLU A 183 -1.41 -21.02 4.09
C GLU A 183 -0.14 -21.08 3.21
N TYR A 184 1.03 -21.31 3.81
CA TYR A 184 2.28 -21.47 3.08
C TYR A 184 2.28 -22.69 2.16
N ARG A 185 1.64 -23.79 2.57
CA ARG A 185 1.44 -24.97 1.72
C ARG A 185 0.42 -24.75 0.62
N ASP A 186 -0.64 -23.99 0.93
CA ASP A 186 -1.71 -23.68 -0.01
C ASP A 186 -1.30 -22.63 -1.07
N GLY A 187 -0.24 -21.85 -0.81
CA GLY A 187 0.34 -20.88 -1.74
C GLY A 187 -0.28 -19.48 -1.68
N TYR A 188 -1.25 -19.27 -0.79
CA TYR A 188 -1.89 -17.97 -0.58
C TYR A 188 -2.21 -17.74 0.89
N PHE A 189 -2.34 -16.47 1.26
CA PHE A 189 -2.34 -16.00 2.64
C PHE A 189 -3.53 -15.11 2.91
N ARG A 190 -4.14 -15.26 4.09
CA ARG A 190 -5.32 -14.50 4.48
C ARG A 190 -4.98 -13.44 5.52
N ARG A 191 -5.68 -12.31 5.45
CA ARG A 191 -5.67 -11.32 6.54
C ARG A 191 -6.29 -11.91 7.80
N LEU A 192 -5.61 -11.75 8.94
CA LEU A 192 -6.20 -12.00 10.25
C LEU A 192 -7.10 -10.82 10.63
N SER A 193 -8.38 -11.10 10.90
CA SER A 193 -9.36 -10.06 11.21
C SER A 193 -9.11 -9.41 12.57
N GLY A 194 -9.50 -8.14 12.72
CA GLY A 194 -9.47 -7.43 14.00
C GLY A 194 -8.19 -6.61 14.25
N ASN A 195 -7.13 -6.87 13.47
CA ASN A 195 -5.89 -6.11 13.55
C ASN A 195 -5.86 -5.04 12.46
N TRP A 196 -5.27 -3.88 12.75
CA TRP A 196 -5.10 -2.79 11.79
C TRP A 196 -3.79 -2.07 12.01
N GLU A 197 -3.16 -1.68 10.91
CA GLU A 197 -1.72 -1.42 10.88
C GLU A 197 -1.41 0.00 10.43
N TYR A 198 -2.43 0.77 10.04
CA TYR A 198 -2.25 2.10 9.51
C TYR A 198 -2.87 3.17 10.40
N GLY A 199 -2.11 4.22 10.71
CA GLY A 199 -2.53 5.36 11.54
C GLY A 199 -3.49 6.33 10.85
N PHE A 200 -4.42 5.84 10.03
CA PHE A 200 -5.46 6.67 9.39
C PHE A 200 -6.83 6.01 9.44
N ARG A 201 -7.88 6.85 9.38
CA ARG A 201 -9.28 6.43 9.51
C ARG A 201 -9.70 5.53 8.34
N PHE A 202 -10.27 4.37 8.67
CA PHE A 202 -10.81 3.42 7.70
C PHE A 202 -11.88 4.05 6.81
N PRO A 203 -11.85 3.80 5.49
CA PRO A 203 -13.06 3.94 4.69
C PRO A 203 -14.04 2.78 4.90
N PHE A 204 -13.55 1.58 5.24
CA PHE A 204 -14.34 0.37 5.47
C PHE A 204 -13.55 -0.72 6.23
N LYS A 205 -14.23 -1.80 6.67
CA LYS A 205 -13.59 -2.95 7.34
C LYS A 205 -12.95 -3.86 6.30
N ILE A 206 -11.63 -4.03 6.35
CA ILE A 206 -10.86 -4.73 5.31
C ILE A 206 -10.74 -6.23 5.59
N ASP A 207 -10.97 -7.05 4.57
CA ASP A 207 -10.48 -8.44 4.44
C ASP A 207 -9.59 -8.53 3.20
N ALA A 208 -8.66 -9.50 3.16
CA ALA A 208 -7.67 -9.60 2.08
C ALA A 208 -7.14 -11.02 1.88
N ILE A 209 -6.75 -11.31 0.63
CA ILE A 209 -5.95 -12.47 0.23
C ILE A 209 -4.66 -12.00 -0.45
N ALA A 210 -3.57 -12.75 -0.33
CA ALA A 210 -2.31 -12.43 -0.99
C ALA A 210 -1.56 -13.67 -1.44
N ILE A 211 -0.71 -13.50 -2.44
CA ILE A 211 0.24 -14.50 -2.91
C ILE A 211 1.67 -14.00 -2.71
N ALA A 212 2.59 -14.94 -2.50
CA ALA A 212 4.03 -14.68 -2.41
C ALA A 212 4.63 -14.67 -3.82
N LEU A 213 5.52 -13.71 -4.10
CA LEU A 213 6.27 -13.61 -5.35
C LEU A 213 7.76 -13.80 -5.05
N SER A 214 8.29 -14.94 -5.48
CA SER A 214 9.61 -15.44 -5.07
C SER A 214 10.58 -15.53 -6.24
N ILE A 215 11.77 -14.98 -6.06
CA ILE A 215 12.89 -15.08 -7.01
C ILE A 215 13.95 -15.97 -6.38
N LYS A 216 14.39 -17.02 -7.08
CA LYS A 216 15.41 -17.98 -6.59
C LYS A 216 15.12 -18.48 -5.16
N GLN A 217 13.87 -18.90 -4.92
CA GLN A 217 13.36 -19.40 -3.62
C GLN A 217 13.29 -18.37 -2.48
N ARG A 218 13.60 -17.10 -2.73
CA ARG A 218 13.43 -16.02 -1.76
C ARG A 218 12.21 -15.18 -2.12
N THR A 219 11.26 -15.05 -1.18
CA THR A 219 10.13 -14.14 -1.34
C THR A 219 10.63 -12.70 -1.31
N MET A 220 10.48 -11.99 -2.44
CA MET A 220 10.94 -10.60 -2.58
C MET A 220 9.77 -9.61 -2.60
N ALA A 221 8.60 -10.08 -3.01
CA ALA A 221 7.39 -9.29 -3.07
C ALA A 221 6.16 -10.13 -2.72
N SER A 222 5.04 -9.47 -2.49
CA SER A 222 3.72 -10.08 -2.42
C SER A 222 2.71 -9.19 -3.15
N LEU A 223 1.68 -9.85 -3.68
CA LEU A 223 0.58 -9.21 -4.40
C LEU A 223 -0.72 -9.61 -3.74
N ASN A 224 -1.58 -8.65 -3.44
CA ASN A 224 -2.83 -8.91 -2.72
C ASN A 224 -4.07 -8.46 -3.49
N LEU A 225 -5.22 -8.93 -3.00
CA LEU A 225 -6.52 -8.31 -3.22
C LEU A 225 -7.11 -8.01 -1.85
N TYR A 226 -7.71 -6.83 -1.70
CA TYR A 226 -8.43 -6.44 -0.50
C TYR A 226 -9.73 -5.72 -0.82
N TRP A 227 -10.68 -5.87 0.08
CA TRP A 227 -12.06 -5.45 -0.13
C TRP A 227 -12.75 -5.13 1.19
N ASP A 228 -13.93 -4.53 1.08
CA ASP A 228 -14.83 -4.33 2.21
C ASP A 228 -15.47 -5.65 2.62
N LYS A 229 -15.18 -6.12 3.84
CA LYS A 229 -15.71 -7.34 4.43
C LYS A 229 -17.25 -7.36 4.47
N GLN A 230 -17.91 -6.21 4.40
CA GLN A 230 -19.37 -6.12 4.30
C GLN A 230 -19.89 -6.46 2.89
N ARG A 231 -19.07 -6.30 1.85
CA ARG A 231 -19.47 -6.54 0.45
C ARG A 231 -19.23 -7.97 0.01
N PHE A 232 -18.11 -8.56 0.41
CA PHE A 232 -17.76 -9.93 0.01
C PHE A 232 -17.21 -10.74 1.18
N THR A 233 -17.60 -12.02 1.22
CA THR A 233 -16.96 -12.98 2.11
C THR A 233 -15.64 -13.44 1.53
N TYR A 234 -14.72 -13.85 2.41
CA TYR A 234 -13.45 -14.47 2.02
C TYR A 234 -13.64 -15.63 1.03
N LYS A 235 -14.54 -16.58 1.31
CA LYS A 235 -14.77 -17.75 0.44
C LYS A 235 -15.29 -17.36 -0.94
N THR A 236 -16.07 -16.29 -1.04
CA THR A 236 -16.50 -15.75 -2.33
C THR A 236 -15.33 -15.21 -3.14
N VAL A 237 -14.43 -14.45 -2.50
CA VAL A 237 -13.27 -13.85 -3.18
C VAL A 237 -12.24 -14.92 -3.57
N GLU A 238 -11.92 -15.84 -2.66
CA GLU A 238 -11.05 -16.99 -2.90
C GLU A 238 -11.51 -17.76 -4.14
N LYS A 239 -12.77 -18.22 -4.16
CA LYS A 239 -13.32 -19.00 -5.28
C LYS A 239 -13.34 -18.23 -6.60
N ARG A 240 -13.58 -16.91 -6.57
CA ARG A 240 -13.81 -16.12 -7.78
C ARG A 240 -12.55 -15.50 -8.37
N TYR A 241 -11.58 -15.13 -7.53
CA TYR A 241 -10.48 -14.24 -7.92
C TYR A 241 -9.09 -14.77 -7.59
N LEU A 242 -8.93 -15.85 -6.80
CA LEU A 242 -7.60 -16.38 -6.47
C LEU A 242 -6.81 -16.77 -7.72
N SER A 243 -7.39 -17.56 -8.64
CA SER A 243 -6.71 -17.95 -9.87
C SER A 243 -6.33 -16.76 -10.76
N ARG A 244 -7.11 -15.67 -10.70
CA ARG A 244 -6.79 -14.43 -11.42
C ARG A 244 -5.62 -13.69 -10.77
N LEU A 245 -5.60 -13.62 -9.45
CA LEU A 245 -4.50 -13.06 -8.66
C LEU A 245 -3.19 -13.81 -8.95
N GLU A 246 -3.23 -15.14 -8.93
CA GLU A 246 -2.09 -16.01 -9.26
C GLU A 246 -1.59 -15.80 -10.69
N ALA A 247 -2.50 -15.78 -11.68
CA ALA A 247 -2.14 -15.56 -13.07
C ALA A 247 -1.47 -14.20 -13.29
N ILE A 248 -1.98 -13.13 -12.67
CA ILE A 248 -1.33 -11.81 -12.76
C ILE A 248 0.01 -11.79 -12.01
N GLY A 249 0.09 -12.45 -10.85
CA GLY A 249 1.35 -12.61 -10.13
C GLY A 249 2.43 -13.27 -10.98
N GLN A 250 2.08 -14.35 -11.69
CA GLN A 250 2.98 -15.02 -12.63
C GLN A 250 3.42 -14.11 -13.79
N GLN A 251 2.50 -13.31 -14.34
CA GLN A 251 2.82 -12.35 -15.41
C GLN A 251 3.70 -11.18 -14.92
N LEU A 252 3.63 -10.84 -13.63
CA LEU A 252 4.46 -9.81 -13.00
C LEU A 252 5.89 -10.30 -12.70
N MET A 253 6.12 -11.61 -12.57
CA MET A 253 7.43 -12.18 -12.22
C MET A 253 8.59 -11.71 -13.11
N PRO A 254 8.49 -11.68 -14.45
CA PRO A 254 9.57 -11.18 -15.31
C PRO A 254 9.95 -9.72 -15.04
N VAL A 255 9.00 -8.90 -14.57
CA VAL A 255 9.29 -7.51 -14.16
C VAL A 255 10.13 -7.53 -12.88
N LEU A 256 9.73 -8.32 -11.88
CA LEU A 256 10.48 -8.44 -10.63
C LEU A 256 11.89 -8.99 -10.85
N GLU A 257 12.06 -9.95 -11.76
CA GLU A 257 13.36 -10.51 -12.13
C GLU A 257 14.29 -9.47 -12.76
N ARG A 258 13.78 -8.61 -13.66
CA ARG A 258 14.57 -7.48 -14.21
C ARG A 258 15.02 -6.50 -13.12
N HIS A 259 14.24 -6.35 -12.07
CA HIS A 259 14.49 -5.44 -10.95
C HIS A 259 15.05 -6.14 -9.71
N VAL A 260 15.61 -7.36 -9.85
CA VAL A 260 16.10 -8.13 -8.70
C VAL A 260 17.18 -7.38 -7.90
N ALA A 261 18.09 -6.67 -8.58
CA ALA A 261 19.13 -5.89 -7.92
C ALA A 261 18.56 -4.75 -7.06
N THR A 262 17.49 -4.10 -7.55
CA THR A 262 16.75 -3.08 -6.80
C THR A 262 16.09 -3.70 -5.57
N LEU A 263 15.39 -4.83 -5.73
CA LEU A 263 14.73 -5.53 -4.62
C LEU A 263 15.73 -6.02 -3.56
N GLU A 264 16.87 -6.55 -3.97
CA GLU A 264 17.94 -6.98 -3.07
C GLU A 264 18.52 -5.79 -2.29
N THR A 265 18.79 -4.68 -2.97
CA THR A 265 19.29 -3.44 -2.35
C THR A 265 18.32 -2.91 -1.30
N LEU A 266 17.02 -2.84 -1.64
CA LEU A 266 15.97 -2.40 -0.72
C LEU A 266 15.82 -3.34 0.48
N SER A 267 16.01 -4.64 0.30
CA SER A 267 15.94 -5.61 1.39
C SER A 267 17.09 -5.49 2.41
N GLN A 268 18.21 -4.87 2.01
CA GLN A 268 19.41 -4.73 2.83
C GLN A 268 19.58 -3.32 3.42
N ARG A 269 18.97 -2.31 2.81
CA ARG A 269 19.05 -0.91 3.26
C ARG A 269 17.68 -0.32 3.46
N ASP A 270 17.51 0.36 4.59
CA ASP A 270 16.29 1.08 4.84
C ASP A 270 16.16 2.30 3.94
N LEU A 271 14.93 2.54 3.50
CA LEU A 271 14.56 3.79 2.85
C LEU A 271 14.85 4.93 3.83
N LEU A 272 15.58 5.95 3.38
CA LEU A 272 15.48 7.24 4.06
C LEU A 272 14.00 7.62 4.10
N PRO A 273 13.43 7.96 5.27
CA PRO A 273 12.07 8.47 5.31
C PRO A 273 12.02 9.71 4.42
N GLY A 274 11.00 9.81 3.56
CA GLY A 274 10.77 11.05 2.83
C GLY A 274 10.68 12.21 3.84
N PRO A 275 11.33 13.36 3.59
CA PRO A 275 11.24 14.50 4.48
C PRO A 275 9.78 14.95 4.54
N GLY A 276 9.13 14.70 5.68
CA GLY A 276 7.69 14.92 5.86
C GLY A 276 6.98 13.88 6.73
N MET A 277 7.61 12.72 7.00
CA MET A 277 7.19 11.86 8.11
C MET A 277 7.97 12.27 9.37
N PRO A 278 7.30 12.68 10.46
CA PRO A 278 8.01 12.82 11.72
C PRO A 278 8.60 11.46 12.11
N ALA A 279 9.86 11.45 12.51
CA ALA A 279 10.55 10.28 13.07
C ALA A 279 9.88 9.70 14.34
N SER A 280 8.77 10.29 14.79
CA SER A 280 7.95 9.86 15.93
C SER A 280 6.73 9.02 15.57
N ALA A 281 6.52 8.59 14.32
CA ALA A 281 5.60 7.50 14.01
C ALA A 281 6.16 6.12 14.41
N ALA A 282 7.08 6.09 15.39
CA ALA A 282 7.23 4.96 16.27
C ALA A 282 5.84 4.64 16.83
N PHE A 283 5.34 3.49 16.44
CA PHE A 283 4.14 2.82 16.90
C PHE A 283 3.84 3.18 18.38
N GLN A 284 2.97 4.17 18.60
CA GLN A 284 2.33 4.36 19.90
C GLN A 284 0.99 3.64 19.80
N PRO A 285 0.79 2.52 20.51
CA PRO A 285 -0.53 1.94 20.62
C PRO A 285 -1.40 2.95 21.36
N ALA A 286 -2.46 3.43 20.71
CA ALA A 286 -3.50 4.18 21.38
C ALA A 286 -4.28 3.20 22.28
N PHE A 287 -3.72 2.90 23.46
CA PHE A 287 -4.52 2.50 24.61
C PHE A 287 -5.04 3.78 25.25
N SER A 288 -6.35 4.00 25.18
CA SER A 288 -7.06 4.62 26.28
C SER A 288 -8.49 4.09 26.34
N GLN A 289 -8.80 3.63 27.53
CA GLN A 289 -10.09 3.23 28.04
C GLN A 289 -11.09 4.38 27.90
N SER A 290 -12.35 4.07 27.60
CA SER A 290 -13.48 4.72 28.30
C SER A 290 -14.67 3.77 28.35
N THR A 291 -14.82 3.13 29.51
CA THR A 291 -16.09 2.75 30.10
C THR A 291 -16.82 4.01 30.58
N GLY A 292 -18.15 4.06 30.40
CA GLY A 292 -19.05 5.16 30.76
C GLY A 292 -19.32 6.10 29.58
N ASP A 293 -20.54 6.41 29.15
CA ASP A 293 -21.83 6.41 29.82
C ASP A 293 -22.99 6.13 28.86
N VAL A 294 -24.00 5.40 29.34
CA VAL A 294 -25.30 5.22 28.68
C VAL A 294 -26.16 6.44 28.99
N ALA A 295 -26.38 7.29 28.01
CA ALA A 295 -27.46 8.28 28.05
C ALA A 295 -28.28 8.17 26.76
N ALA A 296 -29.50 7.66 26.94
CA ALA A 296 -30.54 7.57 25.94
C ALA A 296 -30.82 8.95 25.32
N SER A 297 -30.89 9.03 24.00
CA SER A 297 -31.58 10.12 23.32
C SER A 297 -32.38 9.58 22.14
N THR A 298 -33.68 9.79 22.30
CA THR A 298 -34.83 9.39 21.54
C THR A 298 -34.76 9.66 20.04
N ALA A 299 -35.15 8.64 19.26
CA ALA A 299 -35.49 8.74 17.85
C ALA A 299 -36.69 9.68 17.63
N ARG A 300 -36.61 10.54 16.61
CA ARG A 300 -37.78 11.20 15.99
C ARG A 300 -38.02 10.62 14.60
N PRO A 301 -39.26 10.25 14.23
CA PRO A 301 -39.56 9.63 12.96
C PRO A 301 -39.72 10.67 11.84
N VAL A 302 -39.27 10.31 10.65
CA VAL A 302 -39.45 11.05 9.39
C VAL A 302 -40.90 10.88 8.92
N ARG A 303 -41.64 11.99 8.82
CA ARG A 303 -42.98 12.06 8.20
C ARG A 303 -42.87 11.78 6.70
N ARG A 304 -43.61 10.78 6.21
CA ARG A 304 -43.94 10.60 4.78
C ARG A 304 -45.07 11.58 4.43
N HIS A 305 -44.83 12.44 3.44
CA HIS A 305 -45.92 13.15 2.76
C HIS A 305 -46.44 12.24 1.64
N ALA A 306 -47.71 11.84 1.75
CA ALA A 306 -48.49 11.30 0.66
C ALA A 306 -48.98 12.48 -0.20
N GLN A 307 -48.77 12.40 -1.51
CA GLN A 307 -49.48 13.22 -2.50
C GLN A 307 -50.59 12.34 -3.08
N SER A 308 -51.81 12.74 -2.82
CA SER A 308 -53.05 12.25 -3.43
C SER A 308 -53.55 13.34 -4.37
N SER A 309 -53.68 13.01 -5.64
CA SER A 309 -54.53 13.71 -6.60
C SER A 309 -54.73 12.79 -7.82
N GLU A 310 -55.82 12.04 -7.79
CA GLU A 310 -56.60 11.63 -8.97
C GLU A 310 -57.79 12.61 -9.08
N PRO A 311 -58.40 12.78 -10.26
CA PRO A 311 -59.82 13.05 -10.35
C PRO A 311 -60.66 11.77 -10.22
#